data_AF-A0A1B7MFR5-F1
#
_entry.id   AF-A0A1B7MFR5-F1
#
_cell.length_a   1.000
_cell.length_b   1.000
_cell.length_c   1.000
_cell.angle_alpha   90.00
_cell.angle_beta   90.00
_cell.angle_gamma   90.00
#
_symmetry.space_group_name_H-M   'P 1'
#
loop_
_entity.id
_entity.type
_entity.pdbx_description
1 polymer ?
#
loop_
_entity_poly.entity_id
_entity_poly.type
_entity_poly.pdbx_seq_one_letter_code
_entity_poly.pdbx_strand_id
1 'polypeptide(L)' 'MEMMAQTGHRYFITFIDAYSHHLVVRLIKAKDEVLGLTKAYFERAKVKTGECPNYLR' A
#
# COMPACT_ATOMS: atom_id res chain seq x y z
N MET A 1 24.34 26.97 2.20
CA MET A 1 23.84 25.73 2.81
C MET A 1 22.48 25.45 2.20
N GLU A 2 22.42 24.58 1.20
CA GLU A 2 21.16 24.19 0.57
C GLU A 2 20.35 23.37 1.59
N MET A 3 19.20 23.90 1.98
CA MET A 3 18.24 23.17 2.80
C MET A 3 17.60 22.14 1.87
N MET A 4 18.10 20.91 1.87
CA MET A 4 17.34 19.80 1.28
C MET A 4 16.06 19.70 2.10
N ALA A 5 14.96 20.25 1.58
CA ALA A 5 13.65 20.10 2.19
C ALA A 5 13.43 18.60 2.38
N GLN A 6 13.41 18.13 3.64
CA GLN A 6 13.00 16.76 3.94
C GLN A 6 11.59 16.63 3.40
N THR A 7 11.45 16.04 2.21
CA THR A 7 10.13 15.83 1.62
C THR A 7 9.45 14.78 2.49
N GLY A 8 8.64 15.23 3.43
CA GLY A 8 7.83 14.38 4.29
C GLY A 8 6.90 13.50 3.44
N HIS A 9 6.25 12.53 4.09
CA HIS A 9 5.22 11.75 3.41
C HIS A 9 4.07 12.67 3.01
N ARG A 10 3.82 12.76 1.70
CA ARG A 10 2.79 13.66 1.10
C ARG A 10 1.50 12.92 0.79
N TYR A 11 1.57 11.59 0.74
CA TYR A 11 0.45 10.74 0.38
C TYR A 11 0.37 9.57 1.35
N PHE A 12 -0.78 8.92 1.35
CA PHE A 12 -0.97 7.67 2.04
C PHE A 12 -1.80 6.74 1.17
N ILE A 13 -1.60 5.44 1.36
CA ILE A 13 -2.41 4.39 0.79
C ILE A 13 -3.00 3.55 1.91
N THR A 14 -4.28 3.24 1.78
CA THR A 14 -5.03 2.40 2.72
C THR A 14 -5.48 1.13 2.03
N PHE A 15 -5.28 0.00 2.71
CA PHE A 15 -5.86 -1.29 2.31
C PHE A 15 -6.83 -1.76 3.41
N ILE A 16 -8.06 -2.09 3.00
CA ILE A 16 -9.08 -2.64 3.89
C ILE A 16 -9.17 -4.13 3.59
N ASP A 17 -8.80 -4.96 4.56
CA ASP A 17 -8.98 -6.40 4.47
C ASP A 17 -10.40 -6.76 4.95
N ALA A 18 -11.28 -7.14 4.04
CA ALA A 18 -12.64 -7.56 4.40
C ALA A 18 -12.68 -8.90 5.15
N TYR A 19 -11.68 -9.76 4.98
CA TYR A 19 -11.61 -11.06 5.65
C TYR A 19 -11.17 -10.92 7.10
N SER A 20 -10.13 -10.13 7.37
CA SER A 20 -9.64 -9.92 8.75
C SER A 20 -10.17 -8.67 9.43
N HIS A 21 -10.95 -7.84 8.74
CA HIS A 21 -11.45 -6.55 9.22
C HIS A 21 -10.35 -5.57 9.65
N HIS A 22 -9.11 -5.78 9.18
CA HIS A 22 -7.98 -4.92 9.49
C HIS A 22 -7.76 -3.86 8.42
N LEU A 23 -7.47 -2.64 8.88
CA LEU A 23 -7.01 -1.54 8.04
C LEU A 23 -5.48 -1.47 8.08
N VAL A 24 -4.86 -1.40 6.91
CA VAL A 24 -3.42 -1.13 6.78
C VAL A 24 -3.23 0.24 6.15
N VAL A 25 -2.50 1.12 6.83
CA VAL A 25 -2.09 2.42 6.30
C VAL A 25 -0.59 2.42 6.02
N ARG A 26 -0.20 2.99 4.88
CA ARG A 26 1.19 3.28 4.54
C ARG A 26 1.31 4.72 4.11
N LEU A 27 2.24 5.44 4.73
CA LEU A 27 2.63 6.78 4.32
C LEU A 27 3.67 6.65 3.20
N ILE A 28 3.52 7.42 2.14
CA ILE A 28 4.42 7.40 0.97
C ILE A 28 4.83 8.81 0.59
N LYS A 29 6.02 8.94 0.02
CA LYS A 29 6.59 10.22 -0.39
C LYS A 29 6.20 10.55 -1.83
N ALA A 30 6.10 9.54 -2.68
CA ALA A 30 5.75 9.68 -4.08
C ALA A 30 4.68 8.66 -4.52
N LYS A 31 3.95 8.99 -5.59
CA LYS A 31 2.80 8.20 -6.07
C LYS A 31 3.22 6.91 -6.79
N ASP A 32 4.43 6.85 -7.32
CA ASP A 32 5.01 5.67 -7.95
C ASP A 32 5.22 4.51 -6.96
N GLU A 33 5.40 4.80 -5.66
CA GLU A 33 5.45 3.79 -4.59
C GLU A 33 4.15 2.97 -4.47
N VAL A 34 3.02 3.49 -4.96
CA VAL A 34 1.70 2.84 -4.88
C VAL A 34 1.72 1.46 -5.52
N LEU A 35 2.31 1.31 -6.70
CA LEU A 35 2.26 0.05 -7.46
C LEU A 35 2.99 -1.07 -6.69
N GLY A 36 4.17 -0.77 -6.15
CA GLY A 36 4.96 -1.73 -5.37
C GLY A 36 4.25 -2.15 -4.08
N LEU A 37 3.70 -1.18 -3.34
CA LEU A 37 2.97 -1.44 -2.10
C LEU A 37 1.69 -2.24 -2.33
N THR A 38 0.98 -1.95 -3.42
CA THR A 38 -0.23 -2.65 -3.84
C THR A 38 0.07 -4.11 -4.18
N LYS A 39 1.10 -4.36 -5.00
CA LYS A 39 1.56 -5.71 -5.31
C LYS A 39 1.95 -6.48 -4.05
N ALA A 40 2.77 -5.88 -3.18
CA ALA A 40 3.20 -6.51 -1.93
C ALA A 40 2.05 -6.78 -0.95
N TYR A 41 0.98 -5.98 -0.98
CA TYR A 41 -0.21 -6.25 -0.20
C TYR A 41 -0.96 -7.47 -0.75
N PHE A 42 -1.12 -7.60 -2.08
CA PHE A 42 -1.81 -8.75 -2.67
C PHE A 42 -1.06 -10.06 -2.58
N GLU A 43 0.25 -10.07 -2.75
CA GLU A 43 1.02 -11.30 -2.56
C GLU A 43 0.82 -11.83 -1.13
N ARG A 44 0.81 -10.94 -0.13
CA ARG A 44 0.50 -11.32 1.27
C ARG A 44 -0.94 -11.79 1.45
N ALA A 45 -1.91 -11.10 0.85
CA ALA A 45 -3.32 -11.50 0.93
C ALA A 45 -3.56 -12.87 0.29
N LYS A 46 -2.94 -13.14 -0.87
CA LYS A 46 -3.00 -14.42 -1.59
C LYS A 46 -2.39 -15.56 -0.77
N VAL A 47 -1.23 -15.35 -0.15
CA VAL A 47 -0.62 -16.35 0.73
C VAL A 47 -1.53 -16.65 1.94
N LYS A 48 -2.21 -15.65 2.49
CA LYS A 48 -3.06 -15.80 3.68
C LYS A 48 -4.41 -16.47 3.39
N THR A 49 -5.01 -16.16 2.24
CA THR A 49 -6.39 -16.57 1.89
C THR A 49 -6.44 -17.73 0.90
N GLY A 50 -5.35 -17.99 0.17
CA GLY A 50 -5.34 -18.91 -0.97
C GLY A 50 -6.04 -18.37 -2.22
N GLU A 51 -6.65 -17.18 -2.14
CA GLU A 51 -7.42 -16.58 -3.23
C GLU A 51 -6.63 -15.52 -3.98
N CYS A 52 -6.86 -15.45 -5.30
CA CYS A 52 -6.33 -14.36 -6.11
C CYS A 52 -7.20 -13.11 -5.89
N PRO A 53 -6.61 -11.95 -5.53
CA PRO A 53 -7.37 -10.72 -5.35
C PRO A 53 -7.99 -10.26 -6.67
N ASN A 54 -9.29 -9.98 -6.65
CA ASN A 54 -10.04 -9.51 -7.81
C ASN A 54 -9.85 -8.00 -7.98
N TYR A 55 -8.83 -7.60 -8.75
CA TYR A 55 -8.36 -6.20 -8.81
C TYR A 55 -8.88 -5.38 -10.00
N LEU A 56 -9.65 -5.99 -10.91
CA LEU A 56 -10.10 -5.38 -12.17
C LEU A 56 -11.47 -5.91 -12.56
N ARG A 57 -12.49 -5.65 -11.74
CA ARG A 57 -13.88 -5.93 -12.13
C ARG A 57 -14.53 -4.69 -12.73
#